data_AF-T1BPD4-F1
#
_entry.id   AF-T1BPD4-F1
#
_cell.length_a   1.000
_cell.length_b   1.000
_cell.length_c   1.000
_cell.angle_alpha   90.00
_cell.angle_beta   90.00
_cell.angle_gamma   90.00
#
_symmetry.space_group_name_H-M   'P 1'
#
loop_
_entity.id
_entity.type
_entity.pdbx_description
1 polymer ?
#
loop_
_entity_poly.entity_id
_entity_poly.type
_entity_poly.pdbx_seq_one_letter_code
_entity_poly.pdbx_strand_id
1 'polypeptide(L)'
;ASDQAVIVALGTHLGRLARADLARRCRAGLDHSEEVWAERKRAITKESSSRWAGAITKASNDAFATARRNQLRQQADLTRADRHPG
;
A
#
# COMPACT_ATOMS: atom_id res chain seq x y z
N ALA A 1 26.55 16.66 -9.51
CA ALA A 1 25.09 16.66 -9.67
C ALA A 1 24.49 17.56 -8.59
N SER A 2 23.43 18.33 -8.87
CA SER A 2 22.74 19.14 -7.85
C SER A 2 21.87 18.24 -6.97
N ASP A 3 21.76 18.55 -5.67
CA ASP A 3 20.90 17.85 -4.73
C ASP A 3 19.45 17.74 -5.22
N GLN A 4 18.96 18.75 -5.94
CA GLN A 4 17.63 18.73 -6.54
C GLN A 4 17.45 17.55 -7.50
N ALA A 5 18.45 17.29 -8.35
CA ALA A 5 18.39 16.18 -9.29
C ALA A 5 18.39 14.82 -8.56
N VAL A 6 19.13 14.72 -7.45
CA VAL A 6 19.17 13.52 -6.61
C VAL A 6 17.82 13.27 -5.94
N ILE A 7 17.21 14.31 -5.37
CA ILE A 7 15.90 14.22 -4.71
C ILE A 7 14.81 13.78 -5.69
N VAL A 8 14.79 14.37 -6.90
CA VAL A 8 13.84 13.98 -7.94
C VAL A 8 14.04 12.52 -8.34
N ALA A 9 15.27 12.10 -8.63
CA ALA A 9 15.56 10.72 -9.02
C ALA A 9 15.18 9.71 -7.91
N LEU A 10 15.51 10.03 -6.65
CA LEU A 10 15.15 9.22 -5.49
C LEU A 10 13.63 9.11 -5.34
N GLY A 11 12.91 10.24 -5.42
CA GLY A 11 11.46 10.27 -5.32
C GLY A 11 10.77 9.48 -6.43
N THR A 12 11.25 9.60 -7.67
CA THR A 12 10.75 8.81 -8.81
C THR A 12 10.96 7.31 -8.58
N HIS A 13 12.16 6.91 -8.14
CA HIS A 13 12.49 5.51 -7.89
C HIS A 13 11.64 4.92 -6.74
N LEU A 14 11.63 5.56 -5.58
CA LEU A 14 10.87 5.10 -4.42
C LEU A 14 9.35 5.11 -4.70
N GLY A 15 8.86 6.10 -5.44
CA GLY A 15 7.46 6.17 -5.86
C GLY A 15 7.05 5.01 -6.76
N ARG A 16 7.93 4.58 -7.69
CA ARG A 16 7.69 3.38 -8.51
C ARG A 16 7.58 2.12 -7.64
N LEU A 17 8.52 1.94 -6.70
CA LEU A 17 8.52 0.80 -5.77
C LEU A 17 7.26 0.78 -4.89
N ALA A 18 6.86 1.94 -4.36
CA ALA A 18 5.66 2.06 -3.53
C ALA A 18 4.37 1.71 -4.30
N ARG A 19 4.20 2.21 -5.52
CA ARG A 19 3.03 1.85 -6.36
C ARG A 19 2.98 0.37 -6.70
N ALA A 20 4.14 -0.22 -7.05
CA ALA A 20 4.23 -1.64 -7.37
C ALA A 20 3.90 -2.53 -6.17
N ASP A 21 4.40 -2.17 -4.99
CA ASP A 21 4.13 -2.90 -3.75
C ASP A 21 2.66 -2.75 -3.30
N LEU A 22 2.09 -1.55 -3.40
CA LEU A 22 0.66 -1.33 -3.11
C LEU A 22 -0.22 -2.19 -4.03
N ALA A 23 0.10 -2.26 -5.33
CA ALA A 23 -0.64 -3.11 -6.26
C ALA A 23 -0.56 -4.60 -5.88
N ARG A 24 0.60 -5.08 -5.42
CA ARG A 24 0.75 -6.44 -4.87
C ARG A 24 -0.07 -6.62 -3.60
N ARG A 25 -0.07 -5.64 -2.68
CA ARG A 25 -0.88 -5.68 -1.47
C ARG A 25 -2.37 -5.77 -1.76
N CYS A 26 -2.86 -5.00 -2.73
CA CYS A 26 -4.27 -5.05 -3.13
C CYS A 26 -4.64 -6.42 -3.69
N ARG A 27 -3.78 -7.03 -4.53
CA ARG A 27 -4.00 -8.39 -5.06
C ARG A 27 -4.01 -9.49 -4.00
N ALA A 28 -3.24 -9.32 -2.93
CA ALA A 28 -3.26 -10.26 -1.80
C ALA A 28 -4.61 -10.27 -1.04
N GLY A 29 -5.47 -9.27 -1.25
CA GLY A 29 -6.82 -9.26 -0.68
C GLY A 29 -6.81 -9.39 0.85
N LEU A 30 -7.64 -10.28 1.37
CA LEU A 30 -7.74 -10.56 2.81
C LEU A 30 -6.66 -11.54 3.31
N ASP A 31 -5.96 -12.24 2.42
CA ASP A 31 -4.95 -13.25 2.73
C ASP A 31 -3.60 -12.63 3.09
N HIS A 32 -3.61 -11.67 4.01
CA HIS A 32 -2.38 -11.07 4.51
C HIS A 32 -1.75 -11.96 5.60
N SER A 33 -0.70 -12.69 5.24
CA SER A 33 0.17 -13.39 6.18
C SER A 33 1.50 -12.66 6.37
N GLU A 34 2.18 -12.99 7.47
CA GLU A 34 3.56 -12.55 7.71
C GLU A 34 4.51 -13.00 6.59
N GLU A 35 4.26 -14.16 5.98
CA GLU A 35 5.02 -14.68 4.85
C GLU A 35 4.86 -13.82 3.60
N VAL A 36 3.62 -13.44 3.25
CA VAL A 36 3.33 -12.53 2.13
C VAL A 36 3.94 -11.15 2.38
N TRP A 37 3.95 -10.68 3.63
CA TRP A 37 4.70 -9.46 3.98
C TRP A 37 6.19 -9.66 3.72
N ALA A 38 6.80 -10.70 4.29
CA ALA A 38 8.23 -10.95 4.18
C ALA A 38 8.68 -11.05 2.72
N GLU A 39 7.91 -11.73 1.87
CA GLU A 39 8.17 -11.82 0.43
C GLU A 39 8.18 -10.45 -0.25
N ARG A 40 7.13 -9.65 -0.04
CA ARG A 40 7.04 -8.29 -0.58
C ARG A 40 8.20 -7.42 -0.11
N LYS A 41 8.53 -7.45 1.18
CA LYS A 41 9.65 -6.68 1.75
C LYS A 41 10.99 -7.11 1.15
N ARG A 42 11.21 -8.41 0.94
CA ARG A 42 12.41 -8.93 0.25
C ARG A 42 12.50 -8.42 -1.18
N ALA A 43 11.40 -8.37 -1.92
CA ALA A 43 11.39 -7.83 -3.28
C ALA A 43 11.83 -6.36 -3.31
N ILE A 44 11.31 -5.52 -2.40
CA ILE A 44 11.68 -4.09 -2.33
C ILE A 44 13.12 -3.89 -1.81
N THR A 45 13.60 -4.76 -0.92
CA THR A 45 14.98 -4.73 -0.41
C THR A 45 16.01 -5.00 -1.53
N LYS A 46 15.65 -5.73 -2.59
CA LYS A 46 16.55 -5.92 -3.74
C LYS A 46 16.83 -4.63 -4.51
N GLU A 47 15.95 -3.63 -4.38
CA GLU A 47 15.99 -2.39 -5.16
C GLU A 47 16.17 -1.14 -4.28
N SER A 48 16.29 -1.30 -2.96
CA SER A 48 16.38 -0.20 -1.99
C SER A 48 17.03 -0.64 -0.67
N SER A 49 17.27 0.29 0.24
CA SER A 49 17.71 -0.07 1.59
C SER A 49 16.61 -0.78 2.38
N SER A 50 16.99 -1.61 3.35
CA SER A 50 16.05 -2.30 4.24
C SER A 50 15.10 -1.35 4.98
N ARG A 51 15.57 -0.13 5.30
CA ARG A 51 14.77 0.96 5.89
C ARG A 51 13.67 1.42 4.94
N TRP A 52 14.01 1.71 3.67
CA TRP A 52 13.02 2.09 2.66
C TRP A 52 12.03 0.96 2.37
N ALA A 53 12.50 -0.28 2.25
CA ALA A 53 11.63 -1.44 2.06
C ALA A 53 10.64 -1.62 3.22
N GLY A 54 11.09 -1.44 4.47
CA GLY A 54 10.23 -1.47 5.64
C GLY A 54 9.17 -0.36 5.61
N ALA A 55 9.57 0.88 5.33
CA ALA A 55 8.66 2.02 5.26
C ALA A 55 7.61 1.86 4.14
N ILE A 56 8.03 1.45 2.95
CA ILE A 56 7.14 1.23 1.80
C ILE A 56 6.12 0.13 2.10
N THR A 57 6.57 -1.04 2.57
CA THR A 57 5.65 -2.16 2.83
C THR A 57 4.65 -1.85 3.93
N LYS A 58 5.07 -1.12 4.98
CA LYS A 58 4.17 -0.59 6.00
C LYS A 58 3.15 0.38 5.42
N ALA A 59 3.59 1.37 4.64
CA ALA A 59 2.70 2.36 4.04
C ALA A 59 1.65 1.70 3.13
N SER A 60 2.04 0.70 2.33
CA SER A 60 1.11 -0.08 1.51
C SER A 60 0.08 -0.85 2.34
N ASN A 61 0.48 -1.44 3.47
CA ASN A 61 -0.44 -2.13 4.38
C ASN A 61 -1.44 -1.15 5.02
N ASP A 62 -0.95 0.01 5.49
CA ASP A 62 -1.79 1.04 6.11
C ASP A 62 -2.81 1.64 5.10
N ALA A 63 -2.38 1.85 3.86
CA ALA A 63 -3.24 2.30 2.76
C ALA A 63 -4.33 1.28 2.45
N PHE A 64 -3.99 -0.01 2.36
CA PHE A 64 -4.97 -1.08 2.16
C PHE A 64 -5.98 -1.16 3.31
N ALA A 65 -5.50 -1.14 4.56
CA ALA A 65 -6.37 -1.21 5.74
C ALA A 65 -7.34 -0.02 5.80
N THR A 66 -6.88 1.17 5.44
CA THR A 66 -7.72 2.37 5.36
C THR A 66 -8.76 2.26 4.25
N ALA A 67 -8.36 1.87 3.03
CA ALA A 67 -9.29 1.67 1.92
C ALA A 67 -10.36 0.61 2.25
N ARG A 68 -9.97 -0.51 2.87
CA ARG A 68 -10.91 -1.57 3.25
C ARG A 68 -11.91 -1.12 4.30
N ARG A 69 -11.48 -0.35 5.31
CA ARG A 69 -12.40 0.23 6.30
C ARG A 69 -13.40 1.18 5.66
N ASN A 70 -12.95 2.03 4.74
CA ASN A 70 -13.83 2.95 4.02
C ASN A 70 -14.85 2.21 3.14
N GLN A 71 -14.40 1.15 2.45
CA GLN A 71 -15.28 0.30 1.65
C GLN A 71 -16.37 -0.36 2.52
N LEU A 72 -16.02 -0.92 3.67
CA LEU A 72 -16.98 -1.55 4.59
C LEU A 72 -18.00 -0.55 5.14
N ARG A 73 -17.55 0.67 5.49
CA ARG A 73 -18.45 1.76 5.92
C ARG A 73 -19.44 2.11 4.83
N GLN A 74 -18.96 2.32 3.61
CA GLN A 74 -19.82 2.63 2.46
C GLN A 74 -20.86 1.54 2.21
N GLN A 75 -20.46 0.27 2.29
CA GLN A 75 -21.39 -0.86 2.14
C GLN A 75 -22.48 -0.86 3.23
N ALA A 76 -22.12 -0.57 4.48
CA ALA A 76 -23.07 -0.48 5.58
C ALA A 76 -24.06 0.68 5.42
N ASP A 77 -23.59 1.83 4.93
CA ASP A 77 -24.43 3.00 4.69
C ASP A 77 -25.43 2.76 3.56
N LEU A 78 -25.00 2.15 2.45
CA LEU A 78 -25.91 1.73 1.37
C LEU A 78 -26.96 0.74 1.88
N THR A 79 -26.55 -0.26 2.67
CA THR A 79 -27.47 -1.25 3.27
C THR A 79 -28.46 -0.61 4.26
N ARG A 80 -28.10 0.51 4.89
CA ARG A 80 -29.01 1.25 5.77
C ARG A 80 -30.04 2.05 4.97
N ALA A 81 -29.61 2.69 3.89
CA ALA A 81 -30.50 3.44 3.00
C ALA A 81 -31.58 2.54 2.37
N ASP A 82 -31.19 1.36 1.88
CA ASP A 82 -32.13 0.41 1.27
C ASP A 82 -33.19 -0.12 2.27
N ARG A 83 -32.85 -0.21 3.56
CA ARG A 83 -33.76 -0.68 4.62
C ARG A 83 -34.74 0.38 5.13
N HIS A 84 -34.46 1.65 4.85
CA HIS A 84 -35.33 2.77 5.21
C HIS A 84 -35.50 3.70 4.01
N PRO A 85 -36.21 3.26 2.96
CA PRO A 85 -36.61 4.15 1.88
C PRO A 85 -37.60 5.15 2.48
N GLY A 86 -37.21 6.42 2.52
CA GLY A 86 -38.12 7.52 2.86
C GLY A 86 -39.25 7.67 1.85
#